data_AF-A0AA97AUJ6-F1
#
_entry.id   AF-A0AA97AUJ6-F1
#
_cell.length_a   1.000
_cell.length_b   1.000
_cell.length_c   1.000
_cell.angle_alpha   90.00
_cell.angle_beta   90.00
_cell.angle_gamma   90.00
#
_symmetry.space_group_name_H-M   'P 1'
#
loop_
_entity.id
_entity.type
_entity.pdbx_description
1 polymer ?
#
loop_
_entity_poly.entity_id
_entity_poly.type
_entity_poly.pdbx_seq_one_letter_code
_entity_poly.pdbx_strand_id
1 'polypeptide(L)' 'MPTLKQRTGSSFNFDIQQMIEKRKTFSEAINDEAFGLMSRQRLKMVQNDVFSQLEAMKM' A
#
# COMPACT_ATOMS: atom_id res chain seq x y z
N MET A 1 -3.13 -15.91 0.39
CA MET A 1 -2.97 -14.53 -0.12
C MET A 1 -1.57 -14.40 -0.68
N PRO A 2 -1.35 -13.82 -1.87
CA PRO A 2 -0.01 -13.66 -2.43
C PRO A 2 0.82 -12.64 -1.61
N THR A 3 2.09 -12.98 -1.39
CA THR A 3 3.07 -12.18 -0.62
C THR A 3 3.51 -10.92 -1.40
N LEU A 4 4.10 -9.91 -0.73
CA LEU A 4 4.59 -8.69 -1.41
C LEU A 4 5.52 -8.98 -2.59
N LYS A 5 6.37 -10.02 -2.51
CA LYS A 5 7.25 -10.44 -3.63
C LYS A 5 6.47 -10.93 -4.87
N GLN A 6 5.25 -11.43 -4.69
CA GLN A 6 4.36 -11.86 -5.77
C GLN A 6 3.51 -10.70 -6.34
N ARG A 7 3.65 -9.49 -5.78
CA ARG A 7 2.91 -8.28 -6.17
C ARG A 7 3.77 -7.29 -6.96
N THR A 8 4.74 -7.79 -7.73
CA THR A 8 5.44 -7.04 -8.79
C THR A 8 4.54 -6.68 -9.98
N GLY A 9 3.22 -6.70 -9.81
CA GLY A 9 2.28 -6.11 -10.76
C GLY A 9 2.44 -4.60 -10.72
N SER A 10 2.74 -4.00 -11.87
CA SER A 10 2.95 -2.56 -12.09
C SER A 10 2.01 -1.65 -11.29
N SER A 11 0.76 -2.08 -11.04
CA SER A 11 -0.25 -1.35 -10.30
C SER A 11 0.07 -1.09 -8.82
N PHE A 12 0.70 -2.02 -8.09
CA PHE A 12 1.03 -1.79 -6.67
C PHE A 12 2.13 -0.72 -6.54
N ASN A 13 3.18 -0.83 -7.34
CA ASN A 13 4.25 0.16 -7.38
C ASN A 13 3.72 1.53 -7.82
N PHE A 14 2.85 1.56 -8.83
CA PHE A 14 2.19 2.78 -9.29
C PHE A 14 1.39 3.45 -8.18
N ASP A 15 0.58 2.72 -7.42
CA ASP A 15 -0.23 3.33 -6.36
C ASP A 15 0.63 3.91 -5.23
N ILE A 16 1.72 3.23 -4.85
CA ILE A 16 2.67 3.74 -3.85
C ILE A 16 3.35 5.00 -4.36
N GLN A 17 3.77 5.02 -5.63
CA GLN A 17 4.39 6.19 -6.24
C GLN A 17 3.42 7.37 -6.25
N GLN A 18 2.17 7.16 -6.68
CA GLN A 18 1.12 8.19 -6.67
C GLN A 18 0.85 8.74 -5.26
N MET A 19 0.89 7.88 -4.23
CA MET A 19 0.76 8.29 -2.84
C MET A 19 1.91 9.21 -2.40
N ILE A 20 3.15 8.83 -2.73
CA ILE A 20 4.36 9.60 -2.40
C ILE A 20 4.36 10.94 -3.14
N GLU A 21 4.04 10.96 -4.42
CA GLU A 21 3.97 12.17 -5.24
C GLU A 21 2.92 13.16 -4.72
N LYS A 22 1.79 12.64 -4.22
CA LYS A 22 0.75 13.43 -3.55
C LYS A 22 1.06 13.76 -2.08
N ARG A 23 2.24 13.38 -1.56
CA ARG A 23 2.72 13.60 -0.18
C ARG A 23 1.72 13.11 0.89
N LYS A 24 1.11 11.96 0.66
CA LYS A 24 0.13 11.36 1.57
C LYS A 24 0.73 10.18 2.32
N THR A 25 0.26 10.00 3.55
CA THR A 25 0.42 8.75 4.30
C THR A 25 -0.51 7.67 3.75
N PHE A 26 -0.28 6.40 4.12
CA PHE A 26 -1.20 5.30 3.79
C PHE A 26 -2.62 5.61 4.27
N SER A 27 -2.78 6.09 5.51
CA SER A 27 -4.09 6.43 6.08
C SER A 27 -4.83 7.49 5.25
N GLU A 28 -4.12 8.54 4.85
CA GLU A 28 -4.70 9.61 4.03
C GLU A 28 -5.07 9.11 2.63
N ALA A 29 -4.19 8.35 1.98
CA ALA A 29 -4.45 7.86 0.62
C ALA A 29 -5.57 6.82 0.55
N ILE A 30 -5.73 5.97 1.56
CA ILE A 30 -6.81 4.96 1.64
C ILE A 30 -8.19 5.59 1.83
N ASN A 31 -8.25 6.77 2.43
CA ASN A 31 -9.49 7.51 2.69
C ASN A 31 -9.74 8.65 1.68
N ASP A 32 -8.84 8.86 0.73
CA ASP A 32 -8.92 9.94 -0.26
C ASP A 32 -9.62 9.45 -1.55
N GLU A 33 -10.74 10.08 -1.89
CA GLU A 33 -11.51 9.78 -3.10
C GLU A 33 -10.75 10.05 -4.41
N ALA A 34 -9.67 10.84 -4.36
CA ALA A 34 -8.76 11.02 -5.49
C ALA A 34 -7.95 9.74 -5.83
N PHE A 35 -8.06 8.69 -5.02
CA PHE A 35 -7.58 7.35 -5.32
C PHE A 35 -8.76 6.42 -5.63
N GLY A 36 -8.67 5.70 -6.75
CA GLY A 36 -9.68 4.72 -7.13
C GLY A 36 -9.81 3.60 -6.08
N LEU A 37 -10.98 2.95 -6.03
CA LEU A 37 -11.30 1.88 -5.06
C LEU A 37 -10.20 0.81 -4.98
N MET A 38 -9.70 0.37 -6.13
CA MET A 38 -8.65 -0.65 -6.20
C MET A 38 -7.30 -0.14 -5.72
N SER A 39 -6.95 1.12 -6.01
CA SER A 39 -5.72 1.74 -5.47
C SER A 39 -5.78 1.83 -3.95
N ARG A 40 -6.92 2.24 -3.38
CA ARG A 40 -7.12 2.28 -1.92
C ARG A 40 -7.00 0.91 -1.30
N GLN A 41 -7.60 -0.12 -1.91
CA GLN A 41 -7.49 -1.49 -1.44
C GLN A 41 -6.04 -2.02 -1.50
N ARG A 42 -5.33 -1.76 -2.60
CA ARG A 42 -3.93 -2.20 -2.76
C ARG A 42 -3.00 -1.50 -1.78
N LEU A 43 -3.16 -0.19 -1.57
CA LEU A 43 -2.41 0.56 -0.56
C LEU A 43 -2.67 0.01 0.86
N LYS A 44 -3.93 -0.31 1.19
CA LYS A 44 -4.28 -0.95 2.47
C LYS A 44 -3.61 -2.31 2.65
N MET A 45 -3.58 -3.13 1.60
CA MET A 45 -2.89 -4.42 1.66
C MET A 45 -1.38 -4.24 1.87
N VAL A 46 -0.74 -3.30 1.17
CA VAL A 46 0.68 -2.98 1.35
C VAL A 46 0.98 -2.51 2.77
N GLN A 47 0.17 -1.60 3.31
CA GLN A 47 0.30 -1.11 4.68
C GLN A 47 0.30 -2.27 5.68
N ASN A 48 -0.71 -3.15 5.58
CA ASN A 48 -0.83 -4.31 6.47
C ASN A 48 0.39 -5.23 6.36
N ASP A 49 0.81 -5.58 5.12
CA ASP A 49 1.92 -6.50 4.91
C ASP A 49 3.25 -5.94 5.45
N VAL A 50 3.50 -4.63 5.31
CA VAL A 50 4.71 -3.98 5.85
C VAL A 50 4.66 -3.97 7.38
N PHE A 51 3.52 -3.61 7.97
CA PHE A 51 3.41 -3.47 9.42
C PHE A 51 3.51 -4.83 10.11
N SER A 52 2.88 -5.87 9.54
CA SER A 52 3.04 -7.24 10.03
C SER A 52 4.50 -7.74 9.96
N GLN A 53 5.25 -7.34 8.93
CA GLN A 53 6.69 -7.67 8.86
C GLN A 53 7.50 -6.93 9.94
N LEU A 54 7.21 -5.66 10.17
CA LEU A 54 7.87 -4.88 11.23
C LEU A 54 7.55 -5.43 12.63
N GLU A 55 6.32 -5.87 12.87
CA GLU A 55 5.93 -6.54 14.12
C GLU A 55 6.66 -7.87 14.28
N ALA A 56 6.76 -8.67 13.22
CA ALA A 56 7.50 -9.94 13.24
C ALA A 56 9.00 -9.75 13.48
N MET A 57 9.58 -8.61 13.07
CA MET A 57 11.00 -8.27 13.32
C MET A 57 11.28 -7.77 14.74
N LYS A 58 10.23 -7.36 15.50
CA LYS A 58 10.37 -6.91 16.89
C LYS A 58 10.34 -8.06 17.91
N MET A 59 10.13 -9.30 17.44
CA MET A 59 10.27 -10.53 18.22
C MET A 59 11.72 -11.03 18.17
#